data_AF-U2EBL0-F1
#
_entry.id   AF-U2EBL0-F1
#
_cell.length_a   1.000
_cell.length_b   1.000
_cell.length_c   1.000
_cell.angle_alpha   90.00
_cell.angle_beta   90.00
_cell.angle_gamma   90.00
#
_symmetry.space_group_name_H-M   'P 1'
#
loop_
_entity.id
_entity.type
_entity.pdbx_description
1 polymer ?
#
loop_
_entity_poly.entity_id
_entity_poly.type
_entity_poly.pdbx_seq_one_letter_code
_entity_poly.pdbx_strand_id
1 'polypeptide(L)'
;MKSATKDNFTMSIILIVAALILFSLGYAVFAPQKTTAMTTSDVKIINNDYLETKKSEGYSGEDFAVKVDDGKEQYLKAYMGPYLIESRFDMSKKDFDSLEVDKRYWFFVKLYNKDNTDSGKVEHVYKENPIR
;
A
#
# COMPACT_ATOMS: atom_id res chain seq x y z
N MET A 1 -56.92 -30.47 6.60
CA MET A 1 -56.38 -29.19 6.08
C MET A 1 -55.05 -28.93 6.76
N LYS A 2 -53.92 -29.03 6.04
CA LYS A 2 -52.60 -28.67 6.58
C LYS A 2 -52.58 -27.14 6.77
N SER A 3 -52.12 -26.71 7.95
CA SER A 3 -52.22 -25.32 8.41
C SER A 3 -51.35 -24.38 7.58
N ALA A 4 -51.99 -23.55 6.75
CA ALA A 4 -51.34 -22.52 5.92
C ALA A 4 -50.45 -21.57 6.74
N THR A 5 -50.73 -21.40 8.03
CA THR A 5 -49.92 -20.59 8.95
C THR A 5 -48.52 -21.16 9.18
N LYS A 6 -48.38 -22.50 9.18
CA LYS A 6 -47.09 -23.19 9.40
C LYS A 6 -46.20 -23.12 8.15
N ASP A 7 -46.82 -23.19 6.98
CA ASP A 7 -46.11 -23.12 5.69
C ASP A 7 -45.61 -21.70 5.41
N ASN A 8 -46.41 -20.67 5.73
CA ASN A 8 -45.99 -19.26 5.61
C ASN A 8 -44.84 -18.91 6.57
N PHE A 9 -44.85 -19.46 7.78
CA PHE A 9 -43.77 -19.27 8.75
C PHE A 9 -42.46 -19.95 8.28
N THR A 10 -42.58 -21.17 7.74
CA THR A 10 -41.45 -21.92 7.20
C THR A 10 -40.84 -21.22 5.98
N MET A 11 -41.66 -20.71 5.07
CA MET A 11 -41.21 -19.95 3.89
C MET A 11 -40.50 -18.64 4.29
N SER A 12 -40.99 -17.96 5.34
CA SER A 12 -40.36 -16.74 5.87
C SER A 12 -38.97 -17.02 6.44
N ILE A 13 -38.80 -18.12 7.16
CA ILE A 13 -37.48 -18.53 7.67
C ILE A 13 -36.50 -18.80 6.53
N ILE A 14 -36.93 -19.51 5.48
CA ILE A 14 -36.09 -19.82 4.32
C ILE A 14 -35.63 -18.53 3.63
N LEU A 15 -36.53 -17.56 3.46
CA LEU A 15 -36.21 -16.25 2.90
C LEU A 15 -35.18 -15.48 3.73
N ILE A 16 -35.32 -15.49 5.06
CA ILE A 16 -34.36 -14.84 5.97
C ILE A 16 -32.99 -15.51 5.87
N VAL A 17 -32.94 -16.85 5.87
CA VAL A 17 -31.68 -17.60 5.73
C VAL A 17 -31.03 -17.32 4.37
N ALA A 18 -31.80 -17.30 3.28
CA ALA A 18 -31.30 -16.96 1.95
C ALA A 18 -30.76 -15.51 1.89
N ALA A 19 -31.45 -14.55 2.51
CA ALA A 19 -30.99 -13.16 2.59
C ALA A 19 -29.68 -13.03 3.40
N LEU A 20 -29.55 -13.77 4.51
CA LEU A 20 -28.32 -13.78 5.31
C LEU A 20 -27.13 -14.36 4.55
N ILE A 21 -27.35 -15.40 3.73
CA ILE A 21 -26.32 -15.99 2.87
C ILE A 21 -25.91 -15.00 1.77
N LEU A 22 -26.86 -14.32 1.13
CA LEU A 22 -26.55 -13.30 0.12
C LEU A 22 -25.81 -12.11 0.72
N PHE A 23 -26.20 -11.68 1.92
CA PHE A 23 -25.54 -10.59 2.63
C PHE A 23 -24.09 -10.95 3.03
N SER A 24 -23.84 -12.18 3.50
CA SER A 24 -22.50 -12.63 3.87
C SER A 24 -21.58 -12.76 2.65
N LEU A 25 -22.09 -13.23 1.51
CA LEU A 25 -21.35 -13.25 0.24
C LEU A 25 -21.03 -11.84 -0.25
N GLY A 26 -22.00 -10.91 -0.19
CA GLY A 26 -21.77 -9.50 -0.51
C GLY A 26 -20.71 -8.87 0.39
N TYR A 27 -20.79 -9.09 1.70
CA TYR A 27 -19.79 -8.58 2.63
C TYR A 27 -18.40 -9.18 2.38
N ALA A 28 -18.27 -10.46 2.05
CA ALA A 28 -16.97 -11.05 1.73
C ALA A 28 -16.32 -10.45 0.48
N VAL A 29 -17.11 -10.03 -0.51
CA VAL A 29 -16.62 -9.40 -1.75
C VAL A 29 -16.33 -7.92 -1.57
N PHE A 30 -17.15 -7.19 -0.80
CA PHE A 30 -17.07 -5.74 -0.66
C PHE A 30 -16.50 -5.27 0.69
N ALA A 31 -16.11 -6.17 1.59
CA ALA A 31 -15.48 -5.79 2.84
C ALA A 31 -14.21 -4.99 2.54
N PRO A 32 -14.00 -3.84 3.21
CA PRO A 32 -12.78 -3.08 3.04
C PRO A 32 -11.60 -3.98 3.40
N GLN A 33 -10.73 -4.24 2.42
CA GLN A 33 -9.51 -4.98 2.67
C GLN A 33 -8.71 -4.20 3.72
N LYS A 34 -8.27 -4.87 4.79
CA LYS A 34 -7.38 -4.28 5.78
C LYS A 34 -6.14 -3.79 5.03
N THR A 35 -5.98 -2.47 4.91
CA THR A 35 -4.82 -1.87 4.29
C THR A 35 -3.63 -2.11 5.21
N THR A 36 -2.62 -2.80 4.69
CA THR A 36 -1.38 -3.06 5.42
C THR A 36 -0.51 -1.81 5.33
N ALA A 37 0.20 -1.49 6.41
CA ALA A 37 1.22 -0.45 6.40
C ALA A 37 2.60 -1.09 6.63
N MET A 38 3.63 -0.45 6.09
CA MET A 38 5.02 -0.82 6.30
C MET A 38 5.86 0.40 6.61
N THR A 39 6.93 0.19 7.38
CA THR A 39 7.99 1.18 7.53
C THR A 39 9.15 0.73 6.66
N THR A 40 9.68 1.61 5.80
CA THR A 40 10.88 1.32 5.03
C THR A 40 12.10 1.21 5.94
N SER A 41 13.15 0.59 5.42
CA SER A 41 14.52 0.74 5.92
C SER A 41 15.04 2.16 5.66
N ASP A 42 16.27 2.45 6.10
CA ASP A 42 16.95 3.74 5.90
C ASP A 42 17.26 4.00 4.41
N VAL A 43 16.31 4.62 3.69
CA VAL A 43 16.35 4.80 2.23
C VAL A 43 17.09 6.08 1.87
N LYS A 44 18.12 5.97 1.02
CA LYS A 44 18.87 7.12 0.49
C LYS A 44 18.16 7.75 -0.71
N ILE A 45 17.95 9.07 -0.70
CA ILE A 45 17.46 9.79 -1.88
C ILE A 45 18.63 10.05 -2.82
N ILE A 46 18.52 9.60 -4.07
CA ILE A 46 19.54 9.82 -5.10
C ILE A 46 18.99 10.73 -6.19
N ASN A 47 19.90 11.34 -6.96
CA ASN A 47 19.50 12.05 -8.18
C ASN A 47 19.06 11.02 -9.24
N ASN A 48 17.97 11.33 -9.94
CA ASN A 48 17.42 10.53 -11.02
C ASN A 48 18.45 10.25 -12.13
N ASP A 49 19.38 11.17 -12.38
CA ASP A 49 20.44 11.00 -13.38
C ASP A 49 21.38 9.81 -13.06
N TYR A 50 21.48 9.41 -11.80
CA TYR A 50 22.29 8.27 -11.35
C TYR A 50 21.50 6.97 -11.23
N LEU A 51 20.20 6.98 -11.52
CA LEU A 51 19.33 5.83 -11.31
C LEU A 51 19.80 4.58 -12.06
N GLU A 52 20.04 4.72 -13.37
CA GLU A 52 20.42 3.58 -14.21
C GLU A 52 21.83 3.08 -13.86
N THR A 53 22.74 3.98 -13.49
CA THR A 53 24.05 3.61 -12.95
C THR A 53 23.88 2.77 -11.67
N LYS A 54 23.06 3.23 -10.72
CA LYS A 54 22.82 2.50 -9.47
C LYS A 54 22.16 1.15 -9.66
N LYS A 55 21.20 1.05 -10.59
CA LYS A 55 20.61 -0.24 -10.96
C LYS A 55 21.64 -1.18 -11.58
N SER A 56 22.56 -0.67 -12.39
CA SER A 56 23.61 -1.49 -13.03
C SER A 56 24.69 -1.97 -12.06
N GLU A 57 24.96 -1.22 -10.98
CA GLU A 57 25.87 -1.63 -9.89
C GLU A 57 25.29 -2.81 -9.08
N GLY A 58 23.97 -3.03 -9.14
CA GLY A 58 23.28 -4.02 -8.35
C GLY A 58 23.11 -3.61 -6.89
N TYR A 59 22.59 -4.53 -6.07
CA TYR A 59 22.35 -4.23 -4.66
C TYR A 59 23.65 -4.23 -3.85
N SER A 60 24.04 -3.05 -3.34
CA SER A 60 25.22 -2.86 -2.49
C SER A 60 24.92 -2.96 -0.98
N GLY A 61 23.72 -3.40 -0.59
CA GLY A 61 23.27 -3.34 0.81
C GLY A 61 22.56 -2.05 1.20
N GLU A 62 22.32 -1.16 0.23
CA GLU A 62 21.69 0.14 0.47
C GLU A 62 20.39 0.25 -0.34
N ASP A 63 19.30 0.53 0.37
CA ASP A 63 18.03 0.89 -0.26
C ASP A 63 18.07 2.36 -0.68
N PHE A 64 17.52 2.67 -1.85
CA PHE A 64 17.54 4.01 -2.40
C PHE A 64 16.24 4.37 -3.11
N ALA A 65 16.01 5.67 -3.31
CA ALA A 65 14.85 6.16 -4.03
C ALA A 65 15.16 7.42 -4.83
N VAL A 66 14.38 7.63 -5.88
CA VAL A 66 14.40 8.87 -6.68
C VAL A 66 13.09 9.61 -6.56
N LYS A 67 13.18 10.93 -6.51
CA LYS A 67 12.02 11.81 -6.66
C LYS A 67 11.63 11.87 -8.13
N VAL A 68 10.36 11.60 -8.44
CA VAL A 68 9.81 11.75 -9.79
C VAL A 68 8.76 12.86 -9.77
N ASP A 69 8.97 13.84 -10.66
CA ASP A 69 8.01 14.91 -10.97
C ASP A 69 7.88 14.98 -12.50
N ASP A 70 6.74 14.54 -13.02
CA ASP A 70 6.44 14.55 -14.47
C ASP A 70 5.51 15.72 -14.86
N GLY A 71 5.28 16.67 -13.95
CA GLY A 71 4.38 17.80 -14.12
C GLY A 71 2.90 17.48 -13.89
N LYS A 72 2.51 16.20 -13.75
CA LYS A 72 1.16 15.77 -13.38
C LYS A 72 1.13 15.11 -12.02
N GLU A 73 2.15 14.32 -11.72
CA GLU A 73 2.25 13.52 -10.51
C GLU A 73 3.63 13.70 -9.87
N GLN A 74 3.63 13.75 -8.54
CA GLN A 74 4.83 13.79 -7.72
C GLN A 74 4.83 12.56 -6.81
N TYR A 75 5.84 11.71 -6.97
CA TYR A 75 5.93 10.46 -6.21
C TYR A 75 7.38 10.04 -6.02
N LEU A 76 7.57 9.09 -5.10
CA LEU A 76 8.85 8.48 -4.81
C LEU A 76 8.94 7.13 -5.51
N LYS A 77 9.99 6.90 -6.29
CA LYS A 77 10.30 5.58 -6.84
C LYS A 77 11.43 4.96 -6.02
N ALA A 78 11.09 3.97 -5.20
CA ALA A 78 11.98 3.32 -4.26
C ALA A 78 12.46 1.97 -4.80
N TYR A 79 13.69 1.61 -4.47
CA TYR A 79 14.35 0.38 -4.85
C TYR A 79 14.91 -0.25 -3.58
N MET A 80 14.33 -1.38 -3.17
CA MET A 80 14.60 -1.96 -1.87
C MET A 80 14.96 -3.45 -1.95
N GLY A 81 15.85 -3.86 -1.05
CA GLY A 81 16.26 -5.24 -0.85
C GLY A 81 17.20 -5.78 -1.93
N PRO A 82 17.60 -7.06 -1.79
CA PRO A 82 18.64 -7.68 -2.63
C PRO A 82 18.29 -7.75 -4.12
N TYR A 83 17.00 -7.67 -4.45
CA TYR A 83 16.50 -7.72 -5.82
C TYR A 83 16.14 -6.33 -6.38
N LEU A 84 16.40 -5.25 -5.63
CA LEU A 84 16.04 -3.88 -5.99
C LEU A 84 14.59 -3.79 -6.47
N ILE A 85 13.67 -4.29 -5.65
CA ILE A 85 12.24 -4.28 -5.99
C ILE A 85 11.81 -2.83 -6.17
N GLU A 86 11.31 -2.50 -7.36
CA GLU A 86 10.82 -1.18 -7.68
C GLU A 86 9.44 -0.98 -7.06
N SER A 87 9.30 0.02 -6.21
CA SER A 87 8.05 0.42 -5.60
C SER A 87 7.74 1.89 -5.87
N ARG A 88 6.48 2.20 -6.10
CA ARG A 88 5.97 3.56 -6.28
C ARG A 88 5.23 4.00 -5.02
N PHE A 89 5.71 5.06 -4.38
CA PHE A 89 5.06 5.64 -3.22
C PHE A 89 4.61 7.07 -3.51
N ASP A 90 3.29 7.25 -3.59
CA ASP A 90 2.71 8.58 -3.71
C ASP A 90 2.93 9.34 -2.40
N MET A 91 3.16 10.64 -2.48
CA MET A 91 3.40 11.46 -1.28
C MET A 91 2.82 12.85 -1.42
N SER A 92 2.68 13.54 -0.30
CA SER A 92 2.26 14.94 -0.35
C SER A 92 3.37 15.79 -0.97
N LYS A 93 2.99 16.85 -1.67
CA LYS A 93 3.96 17.83 -2.22
C LYS A 93 4.90 18.37 -1.14
N LYS A 94 4.37 18.65 0.05
CA LYS A 94 5.16 19.15 1.18
C LYS A 94 6.27 18.16 1.57
N ASP A 95 5.94 16.88 1.68
CA ASP A 95 6.91 15.85 2.04
C ASP A 95 7.91 15.64 0.90
N PHE A 96 7.42 15.60 -0.35
CA PHE A 96 8.25 15.51 -1.56
C PHE A 96 9.29 16.64 -1.63
N ASP A 97 8.86 17.89 -1.42
CA ASP A 97 9.73 19.06 -1.45
C ASP A 97 10.73 19.08 -0.28
N SER A 98 10.40 18.43 0.84
CA SER A 98 11.28 18.34 2.01
C SER A 98 12.42 17.32 1.87
N LEU A 99 12.34 16.42 0.88
CA LEU A 99 13.37 15.42 0.63
C LEU A 99 14.54 16.03 -0.13
N GLU A 100 15.72 15.91 0.48
CA GLU A 100 16.99 16.37 -0.08
C GLU A 100 17.75 15.19 -0.69
N VAL A 101 18.41 15.43 -1.82
CA VAL A 101 19.31 14.46 -2.45
C VAL A 101 20.49 14.16 -1.51
N ASP A 102 20.97 12.92 -1.54
CA ASP A 102 22.04 12.37 -0.70
C ASP A 102 21.72 12.28 0.80
N LYS A 103 20.50 12.63 1.22
CA LYS A 103 20.00 12.36 2.57
C LYS A 103 19.29 11.02 2.64
N ARG A 104 19.16 10.51 3.85
CA ARG A 104 18.51 9.22 4.16
C ARG A 104 17.28 9.44 5.05
N TYR A 105 16.25 8.67 4.80
CA TYR A 105 14.95 8.79 5.47
C TYR A 105 14.30 7.44 5.67
N TRP A 106 13.43 7.36 6.68
CA TRP A 106 12.49 6.25 6.86
C TRP A 106 11.10 6.73 6.46
N PHE A 107 10.35 5.88 5.76
CA PHE A 107 9.01 6.18 5.29
C PHE A 107 8.02 5.23 5.93
N PHE A 108 6.96 5.77 6.54
CA PHE A 108 5.78 4.97 6.85
C PHE A 108 4.84 5.04 5.65
N VAL A 109 4.64 3.88 5.03
CA VAL A 109 3.90 3.71 3.79
C VAL A 109 2.66 2.90 4.07
N LYS A 110 1.50 3.45 3.72
CA LYS A 110 0.26 2.71 3.65
C LYS A 110 0.13 2.09 2.26
N LEU A 111 0.08 0.77 2.20
CA LEU A 111 0.01 0.04 0.93
C LEU A 111 -1.39 0.13 0.35
N TYR A 112 -1.47 0.25 -0.99
CA TYR A 112 -2.75 0.21 -1.69
C TYR A 112 -3.33 -1.19 -1.76
N ASN A 113 -2.46 -2.20 -1.79
CA ASN A 113 -2.83 -3.61 -1.77
C ASN A 113 -2.06 -4.33 -0.66
N LYS A 114 -2.77 -5.08 0.18
CA LYS A 114 -2.17 -5.82 1.29
C LYS A 114 -1.19 -6.92 0.86
N ASP A 115 -1.36 -7.45 -0.36
CA ASP A 115 -0.59 -8.57 -0.91
C ASP A 115 0.53 -8.07 -1.85
N ASN A 116 0.63 -6.75 -2.08
CA ASN A 116 1.63 -6.16 -2.98
C ASN A 116 2.25 -4.90 -2.34
N THR A 117 3.56 -4.94 -2.11
CA THR A 117 4.36 -3.85 -1.51
C THR A 117 4.85 -2.80 -2.52
N ASP A 118 4.64 -3.03 -3.81
CA ASP A 118 5.16 -2.22 -4.91
C ASP A 118 4.43 -0.88 -5.06
N SER A 119 3.32 -0.67 -4.36
CA SER A 119 2.60 0.60 -4.41
C SER A 119 1.93 0.98 -3.10
N GLY A 120 1.97 2.28 -2.80
CA GLY A 120 1.34 2.83 -1.61
C GLY A 120 1.45 4.33 -1.53
N LYS A 121 1.05 4.87 -0.37
CA LYS A 121 1.12 6.28 -0.04
C LYS A 121 1.98 6.47 1.20
N VAL A 122 2.95 7.38 1.12
CA VAL A 122 3.71 7.84 2.29
C VAL A 122 2.78 8.67 3.17
N GLU A 123 2.60 8.26 4.41
CA GLU A 123 1.86 9.04 5.41
C GLU A 123 2.81 9.83 6.32
N HIS A 124 4.01 9.30 6.57
CA HIS A 124 5.02 9.96 7.40
C HIS A 124 6.44 9.76 6.86
N VAL A 125 7.26 10.81 6.97
CA VAL A 125 8.69 10.82 6.68
C VAL A 125 9.45 11.05 7.99
N TYR A 126 10.43 10.21 8.28
CA TYR A 126 11.28 10.32 9.47
C TYR A 126 12.74 10.52 9.07
N LYS A 127 13.45 11.38 9.82
CA LYS A 127 14.89 11.62 9.67
C LYS A 127 15.74 10.71 10.57
N GLU A 128 15.09 9.96 11.44
CA GLU A 128 15.68 9.01 12.37
C GLU A 128 14.81 7.75 12.39
N ASN A 129 15.37 6.62 12.83
CA ASN A 129 14.65 5.36 12.86
C ASN A 129 13.46 5.43 13.83
N PRO A 130 12.21 5.30 13.35
CA PRO A 130 11.01 5.45 14.19
C PRO A 130 10.70 4.22 15.05
N ILE A 131 11.46 3.12 14.90
CA ILE A 131 11.26 1.84 15.60
C ILE A 131 12.27 1.67 16.75
N ARG A 132 13.22 2.61 16.92
CA ARG A 132 14.23 2.57 17.99
C ARG A 132 13.88 3.44 19.18
#